data_AF-B3DMT2-F1
#
_entry.id   AF-B3DMT2-F1
#
_cell.length_a   1.000
_cell.length_b   1.000
_cell.length_c   1.000
_cell.angle_alpha   90.00
_cell.angle_beta   90.00
_cell.angle_gamma   90.00
#
_symmetry.space_group_name_H-M   'P 1'
#
loop_
_entity.id
_entity.type
_entity.pdbx_description
1 polymer ?
#
loop_
_entity_poly.entity_id
_entity_poly.type
_entity_poly.pdbx_seq_one_letter_code
_entity_poly.pdbx_strand_id
1 'polypeptide(L)'
;MERKLFRVWATPRSVLLVTYRLESEGATWSQGYNACQKITINERLSLLTDATEAQEEIREAALGISSFIDQCLVLTEAVDFFNCFAKMAKLQLANVYSISFNATEQALILNKKLSRIELEHYRCTNQTEQNYVKGTNTIFRSLDQCLQQNDTH
;
A
#
# COMPACT_ATOMS: atom_id res chain seq x y z
N MET A 1 -22.39 2.20 65.26
CA MET A 1 -22.49 2.41 63.79
C MET A 1 -21.20 3.07 63.34
N GLU A 2 -20.13 2.29 63.12
CA GLU A 2 -18.84 2.83 62.65
C GLU A 2 -18.72 2.62 61.13
N ARG A 3 -18.78 3.71 60.37
CA ARG A 3 -18.43 3.70 58.95
C ARG A 3 -16.91 3.62 58.85
N LYS A 4 -16.37 2.43 58.59
CA LYS A 4 -14.99 2.28 58.09
C LYS A 4 -14.94 2.95 56.71
N LEU A 5 -14.28 4.10 56.67
CA LEU A 5 -13.94 4.84 55.45
C LEU A 5 -13.22 3.90 54.48
N PHE A 6 -13.81 3.71 53.30
CA PHE A 6 -13.11 3.14 52.16
C PHE A 6 -11.91 4.04 51.84
N ARG A 7 -10.69 3.54 52.05
CA ARG A 7 -9.49 4.18 51.48
C ARG A 7 -9.63 4.11 49.97
N VAL A 8 -9.90 5.24 49.33
CA VAL A 8 -9.61 5.41 47.91
C VAL A 8 -8.09 5.28 47.79
N TRP A 9 -7.62 4.18 47.21
CA TRP A 9 -6.19 3.98 46.97
C TRP A 9 -5.75 5.04 45.96
N ALA A 10 -5.08 6.09 46.42
CA ALA A 10 -4.42 7.03 45.54
C ALA A 10 -3.34 6.27 44.76
N THR A 11 -3.42 6.30 43.42
CA THR A 11 -2.39 5.70 42.58
C THR A 11 -1.05 6.37 42.89
N PRO A 12 0.03 5.61 43.15
CA PRO A 12 1.33 6.21 43.38
C PRO A 12 1.74 7.08 42.19
N ARG A 13 2.34 8.24 42.46
CA ARG A 13 2.75 9.21 41.42
C ARG A 13 3.68 8.59 40.37
N SER A 14 4.50 7.61 40.78
CA SER A 14 5.36 6.81 39.90
C SER A 14 4.58 5.97 38.89
N VAL A 15 3.47 5.36 39.31
CA VAL A 15 2.58 4.57 38.44
C VAL A 15 1.91 5.46 37.39
N LEU A 16 1.40 6.63 37.81
CA LEU A 16 0.81 7.64 36.92
C LEU A 16 1.79 8.16 35.86
N LEU A 17 3.05 8.36 36.23
CA LEU A 17 4.10 8.80 35.31
C LEU A 17 4.45 7.73 34.27
N VAL A 18 4.51 6.46 34.68
CA VAL A 18 4.79 5.35 33.76
C VAL A 18 3.64 5.15 32.78
N THR A 19 2.39 5.16 33.26
CA THR A 19 1.22 5.01 32.38
C THR A 19 1.15 6.13 31.35
N TYR A 20 1.34 7.38 31.75
CA TYR A 20 1.36 8.52 30.83
C TYR A 20 2.44 8.37 29.74
N ARG A 21 3.65 7.93 30.13
CA ARG A 21 4.75 7.73 29.17
C ARG A 21 4.43 6.60 28.18
N LEU A 22 3.87 5.48 28.64
CA LEU A 22 3.47 4.38 27.76
C LEU A 22 2.36 4.80 26.79
N GLU A 23 1.36 5.56 27.27
CA GLU A 23 0.31 6.13 26.43
C GLU A 23 0.90 7.06 25.36
N SER A 24 1.87 7.90 25.72
CA SER A 24 2.57 8.78 24.78
C SER A 24 3.34 7.99 23.70
N GLU A 25 4.05 6.91 24.07
CA GLU A 25 4.72 6.04 23.10
C GLU A 25 3.72 5.38 22.15
N GLY A 26 2.60 4.87 22.68
CA GLY A 26 1.54 4.26 21.89
C GLY A 26 0.85 5.24 20.93
N ALA A 27 0.60 6.48 21.38
CA ALA A 27 0.06 7.53 20.54
C ALA A 27 1.01 7.90 19.38
N THR A 28 2.31 8.02 19.68
CA THR A 28 3.35 8.32 18.70
C THR A 28 3.45 7.21 17.65
N TRP A 29 3.44 5.95 18.09
CA TRP A 29 3.41 4.79 17.21
C TRP A 29 2.18 4.80 16.30
N SER A 30 0.99 4.94 16.88
CA SER A 30 -0.27 4.93 16.13
C SER A 30 -0.31 6.03 15.06
N GLN A 31 0.11 7.24 15.43
CA GLN A 31 0.19 8.36 14.49
C GLN A 31 1.19 8.09 13.36
N GLY A 32 2.39 7.60 13.69
CA GLY A 32 3.43 7.28 12.71
C GLY A 32 2.99 6.18 11.73
N TYR A 33 2.40 5.11 12.27
CA TYR A 33 1.91 3.99 11.46
C TYR A 33 0.80 4.42 10.50
N ASN A 34 -0.17 5.20 10.98
CA ASN A 34 -1.23 5.78 10.13
C ASN A 34 -0.69 6.73 9.06
N ALA A 35 0.36 7.50 9.38
CA ALA A 35 1.02 8.36 8.40
C ALA A 35 1.69 7.53 7.29
N CYS A 36 2.40 6.45 7.65
CA CYS A 36 2.97 5.51 6.67
C CYS A 36 1.88 4.95 5.74
N GLN A 37 0.74 4.51 6.29
CA GLN A 37 -0.38 4.00 5.49
C GLN A 37 -0.92 5.06 4.51
N LYS A 38 -1.10 6.30 4.98
CA LYS A 38 -1.62 7.39 4.15
C LYS A 38 -0.69 7.72 2.99
N ILE A 39 0.62 7.74 3.22
CA ILE A 39 1.62 7.97 2.17
C ILE A 39 1.51 6.86 1.11
N THR A 40 1.52 5.60 1.54
CA THR A 40 1.39 4.44 0.64
C THR A 40 0.12 4.51 -0.22
N ILE A 41 -1.02 4.83 0.38
CA ILE A 41 -2.30 4.96 -0.35
C ILE A 41 -2.20 6.06 -1.42
N ASN A 42 -1.68 7.23 -1.04
CA ASN A 42 -1.56 8.36 -1.96
C ASN A 42 -0.59 8.07 -3.10
N GLU A 43 0.56 7.46 -2.83
CA GLU A 43 1.54 7.08 -3.86
C GLU A 43 0.97 6.04 -4.81
N ARG A 44 0.24 5.03 -4.30
CA ARG A 44 -0.43 4.03 -5.15
C ARG A 44 -1.49 4.68 -6.03
N LEU A 45 -2.30 5.58 -5.48
CA LEU A 45 -3.34 6.29 -6.23
C LEU A 45 -2.74 7.15 -7.34
N SER A 46 -1.69 7.92 -7.04
CA SER A 46 -0.97 8.73 -8.03
C SER A 46 -0.40 7.84 -9.14
N LEU A 47 0.30 6.76 -8.77
CA LEU A 47 0.91 5.84 -9.72
C LEU A 47 -0.12 5.20 -10.67
N LEU A 48 -1.26 4.78 -10.14
CA LEU A 48 -2.33 4.19 -10.96
C LEU A 48 -3.02 5.23 -11.84
N THR A 49 -3.09 6.48 -11.39
CA THR A 49 -3.62 7.59 -12.19
C THR A 49 -2.69 7.89 -13.36
N ASP A 50 -1.37 7.94 -13.12
CA ASP A 50 -0.37 8.16 -14.17
C ASP A 50 -0.36 7.04 -15.23
N ALA A 51 -0.75 5.82 -14.85
CA ALA A 51 -0.83 4.68 -15.77
C ALA A 51 -2.06 4.72 -16.70
N THR A 52 -3.04 5.58 -16.44
CA THR A 52 -4.30 5.62 -17.20
C THR A 52 -4.11 6.02 -18.66
N GLU A 53 -3.20 6.96 -18.95
CA GLU A 53 -2.91 7.42 -20.31
C GLU A 53 -2.41 6.26 -21.18
N ALA A 54 -1.35 5.57 -20.74
CA ALA A 54 -0.82 4.41 -21.46
C ALA A 54 -1.84 3.26 -21.59
N GLN A 55 -2.71 3.10 -20.59
CA GLN A 55 -3.81 2.12 -20.66
C GLN A 55 -4.84 2.51 -21.74
N GLU A 56 -5.12 3.80 -21.91
CA GLU A 56 -6.03 4.31 -22.94
C GLU A 56 -5.43 4.15 -24.35
N GLU A 57 -4.16 4.48 -24.54
CA GLU A 57 -3.47 4.27 -25.82
C GLU A 57 -3.53 2.81 -26.30
N ILE A 58 -3.28 1.86 -25.40
CA ILE A 58 -3.38 0.42 -25.69
C ILE A 58 -4.83 0.04 -26.01
N ARG A 59 -5.80 0.61 -25.28
CA ARG A 59 -7.24 0.36 -25.51
C ARG A 59 -7.67 0.85 -26.88
N GLU A 60 -7.29 2.06 -27.28
CA GLU A 60 -7.61 2.62 -28.60
C GLU A 60 -7.01 1.77 -29.73
N ALA A 61 -5.74 1.35 -29.59
CA ALA A 61 -5.09 0.48 -30.57
C ALA A 61 -5.82 -0.87 -30.69
N ALA A 62 -6.24 -1.47 -29.57
CA ALA A 62 -7.00 -2.71 -29.55
C ALA A 62 -8.38 -2.56 -30.19
N LEU A 63 -9.07 -1.45 -29.94
CA LEU A 63 -10.37 -1.14 -30.56
C LEU A 63 -10.25 -0.97 -32.08
N GLY A 64 -9.14 -0.42 -32.57
CA GLY A 64 -8.87 -0.34 -34.01
C GLY A 64 -8.80 -1.73 -34.67
N ILE A 65 -8.20 -2.71 -33.99
CA ILE A 65 -8.16 -4.11 -34.47
C ILE A 65 -9.56 -4.74 -34.40
N SER A 66 -10.28 -4.53 -33.30
CA SER A 66 -11.65 -5.03 -33.14
C SER A 66 -12.57 -4.52 -34.25
N SER A 67 -12.52 -3.22 -34.57
CA SER A 67 -13.32 -2.64 -35.65
C SER A 67 -13.03 -3.27 -37.00
N PHE A 68 -11.76 -3.61 -37.28
CA PHE A 68 -11.40 -4.32 -38.52
C PHE A 68 -11.99 -5.74 -38.54
N ILE A 69 -11.92 -6.45 -37.41
CA ILE A 69 -12.51 -7.79 -37.27
C ILE A 69 -14.02 -7.72 -37.53
N ASP A 70 -14.72 -6.75 -36.94
CA ASP A 70 -16.17 -6.56 -37.11
C ASP A 70 -16.54 -6.32 -38.58
N GLN A 71 -15.73 -5.54 -39.31
CA GLN A 71 -15.91 -5.34 -40.75
C GLN A 71 -15.77 -6.63 -41.57
N CYS A 72 -14.88 -7.54 -41.16
CA CYS A 72 -14.76 -8.84 -41.84
C CYS A 72 -15.89 -9.80 -41.48
N LEU A 73 -16.39 -9.74 -40.24
CA LEU A 73 -17.44 -10.65 -39.75
C LEU A 73 -18.80 -10.46 -40.43
N VAL A 74 -19.08 -9.27 -40.96
CA VAL A 74 -20.36 -8.99 -41.66
C VAL A 74 -20.37 -9.47 -43.13
N LEU A 75 -19.25 -9.96 -43.66
CA LEU A 75 -19.16 -10.43 -45.04
C LEU A 75 -19.77 -11.82 -45.18
N THR A 76 -20.75 -11.97 -46.08
CA THR A 76 -21.43 -13.24 -46.35
C THR A 76 -20.78 -14.04 -47.48
N GLU A 77 -20.11 -13.37 -48.41
CA GLU A 77 -19.42 -14.02 -49.52
C GLU A 77 -18.10 -14.65 -49.06
N ALA A 78 -17.94 -15.95 -49.28
CA ALA A 78 -16.84 -16.72 -48.70
C ALA A 78 -15.45 -16.21 -49.15
N VAL A 79 -15.30 -15.84 -50.42
CA VAL A 79 -14.02 -15.34 -50.95
C VAL A 79 -13.66 -13.99 -50.31
N ASP A 80 -14.63 -13.09 -50.17
CA ASP A 80 -14.42 -11.78 -49.56
C ASP A 80 -14.13 -11.91 -48.06
N PHE A 81 -14.85 -12.80 -47.38
CA PHE A 81 -14.61 -13.14 -45.97
C PHE A 81 -13.16 -13.59 -45.75
N PHE A 82 -12.68 -14.59 -46.51
CA PHE A 82 -11.31 -15.10 -46.35
C PHE A 82 -10.25 -14.05 -46.72
N ASN A 83 -10.47 -13.30 -47.81
CA ASN A 83 -9.55 -12.24 -48.22
C ASN A 83 -9.49 -11.09 -47.18
N CYS A 84 -10.61 -10.77 -46.54
CA CYS A 84 -10.65 -9.75 -45.50
C CYS A 84 -9.80 -10.14 -44.29
N PHE A 85 -9.93 -11.36 -43.77
CA PHE A 85 -9.12 -11.84 -42.65
C PHE A 85 -7.64 -12.01 -43.02
N ALA A 86 -7.32 -12.44 -44.23
CA ALA A 86 -5.94 -12.49 -44.71
C ALA A 86 -5.31 -11.08 -44.76
N LYS A 87 -6.07 -10.07 -45.22
CA LYS A 87 -5.65 -8.67 -45.21
C LYS A 87 -5.52 -8.12 -43.79
N MET A 88 -6.48 -8.42 -42.91
CA MET A 88 -6.44 -8.03 -41.50
C MET A 88 -5.17 -8.54 -40.83
N ALA A 89 -4.88 -9.84 -40.96
CA ALA A 89 -3.69 -10.44 -40.38
C ALA A 89 -2.41 -9.75 -40.86
N LYS A 90 -2.32 -9.43 -42.17
CA LYS A 90 -1.16 -8.74 -42.75
C LYS A 90 -1.01 -7.31 -42.23
N LEU A 91 -2.10 -6.55 -42.16
CA LEU A 91 -2.06 -5.13 -41.80
C LEU A 91 -1.93 -4.90 -40.29
N GLN A 92 -2.56 -5.76 -39.48
CA GLN A 92 -2.64 -5.58 -38.03
C GLN A 92 -1.53 -6.28 -37.26
N LEU A 93 -0.69 -7.12 -37.90
CA LEU A 93 0.41 -7.83 -37.22
C LEU A 93 1.33 -6.88 -36.44
N ALA A 94 1.71 -5.76 -37.06
CA ALA A 94 2.56 -4.75 -36.41
C ALA A 94 1.85 -4.08 -35.20
N ASN A 95 0.54 -3.85 -35.31
CA ASN A 95 -0.26 -3.25 -34.24
C ASN A 95 -0.43 -4.21 -33.07
N VAL A 96 -0.72 -5.49 -33.33
CA VAL A 96 -0.78 -6.53 -32.30
C VAL A 96 0.55 -6.66 -31.56
N TYR A 97 1.67 -6.64 -32.30
CA TYR A 97 2.99 -6.69 -31.70
C TYR A 97 3.29 -5.45 -30.83
N SER A 98 2.95 -4.25 -31.33
CA SER A 98 3.10 -2.98 -30.59
C SER A 98 2.29 -2.99 -29.29
N ILE A 99 1.01 -3.42 -29.35
CA ILE A 99 0.16 -3.59 -28.17
C ILE A 99 0.82 -4.54 -27.17
N SER A 100 1.27 -5.71 -27.63
CA SER A 100 1.91 -6.70 -26.76
C SER A 100 3.17 -6.13 -26.09
N PHE A 101 4.01 -5.44 -26.86
CA PHE A 101 5.25 -4.85 -26.37
C PHE A 101 4.96 -3.77 -25.33
N ASN A 102 4.14 -2.77 -25.68
CA ASN A 102 3.80 -1.66 -24.80
C ASN A 102 3.10 -2.14 -23.52
N ALA A 103 2.14 -3.07 -23.62
CA ALA A 103 1.46 -3.62 -22.46
C ALA A 103 2.44 -4.34 -21.51
N THR A 104 3.39 -5.10 -22.07
CA THR A 104 4.41 -5.81 -21.28
C THR A 104 5.34 -4.83 -20.57
N GLU A 105 5.83 -3.81 -21.28
CA GLU A 105 6.71 -2.79 -20.71
C GLU A 105 6.00 -1.99 -19.60
N GLN A 106 4.76 -1.53 -19.86
CA GLN A 106 3.98 -0.79 -18.86
C GLN A 106 3.68 -1.66 -17.63
N ALA A 107 3.32 -2.93 -17.81
CA ALA A 107 3.10 -3.85 -16.70
C ALA A 107 4.37 -4.07 -15.87
N LEU A 108 5.54 -4.22 -16.52
CA LEU A 108 6.82 -4.36 -15.83
C LEU A 108 7.16 -3.11 -15.02
N ILE A 109 7.00 -1.92 -15.60
CA ILE A 109 7.24 -0.65 -14.94
C ILE A 109 6.31 -0.49 -13.73
N LEU A 110 5.01 -0.74 -13.92
CA LEU A 110 4.00 -0.60 -12.87
C LEU A 110 4.28 -1.56 -11.71
N ASN A 111 4.57 -2.83 -12.00
CA ASN A 111 4.90 -3.83 -10.98
C ASN A 111 6.14 -3.46 -10.17
N LYS A 112 7.20 -2.94 -10.83
CA LYS A 112 8.40 -2.45 -10.15
C LYS A 112 8.08 -1.30 -9.21
N LYS A 113 7.30 -0.32 -9.68
CA LYS A 113 6.93 0.86 -8.88
C LYS A 113 6.02 0.47 -7.71
N LEU A 114 5.03 -0.40 -7.91
CA LEU A 114 4.18 -0.92 -6.84
C LEU A 114 4.99 -1.68 -5.79
N SER A 115 5.91 -2.55 -6.22
CA SER A 115 6.79 -3.30 -5.31
C SER A 115 7.66 -2.37 -4.46
N ARG A 116 8.15 -1.27 -5.06
CA ARG A 116 8.89 -0.25 -4.32
C ARG A 116 8.02 0.43 -3.27
N ILE A 117 6.78 0.81 -3.60
CA ILE A 117 5.85 1.43 -2.64
C ILE A 117 5.60 0.50 -1.44
N GLU A 118 5.39 -0.79 -1.68
CA GLU A 118 5.23 -1.79 -0.60
C GLU A 118 6.48 -1.93 0.27
N LEU A 119 7.67 -1.92 -0.35
CA LEU A 119 8.94 -1.96 0.39
C LEU A 119 9.10 -0.73 1.30
N GLU A 120 8.78 0.46 0.79
CA GLU A 120 8.85 1.69 1.58
C GLU A 120 7.77 1.75 2.66
N HIS A 121 6.57 1.22 2.41
CA HIS A 121 5.55 1.03 3.43
C HIS A 121 6.06 0.16 4.59
N TYR A 122 6.64 -1.00 4.26
CA TYR A 122 7.23 -1.90 5.24
C TYR A 122 8.37 -1.21 6.02
N ARG A 123 9.28 -0.52 5.33
CA ARG A 123 10.38 0.22 5.98
C ARG A 123 9.86 1.26 6.97
N CYS A 124 8.89 2.06 6.55
CA CYS A 124 8.29 3.11 7.36
C CYS A 124 7.64 2.53 8.63
N THR A 125 6.76 1.54 8.46
CA THR A 125 6.03 0.92 9.58
C THR A 125 6.96 0.17 10.54
N ASN A 126 7.95 -0.57 10.00
CA ASN A 126 8.96 -1.25 10.82
C ASN A 126 9.82 -0.27 11.62
N GLN A 127 10.15 0.90 11.06
CA GLN A 127 10.87 1.94 11.81
C GLN A 127 10.02 2.51 12.94
N THR A 128 8.72 2.74 12.71
CA THR A 128 7.78 3.19 13.75
C THR A 128 7.67 2.16 14.87
N GLU A 129 7.56 0.87 14.52
CA GLU A 129 7.53 -0.23 15.49
C GLU A 129 8.83 -0.30 16.30
N GLN A 130 9.98 -0.23 15.64
CA GLN A 130 11.27 -0.27 16.32
C GLN A 130 11.39 0.87 17.35
N ASN A 131 10.93 2.07 17.00
CA ASN A 131 10.97 3.22 17.90
C ASN A 131 10.07 2.99 19.12
N TYR A 132 8.85 2.48 18.91
CA TYR A 132 7.92 2.13 19.98
C TYR A 132 8.49 1.09 20.93
N VAL A 133 9.06 0.00 20.41
CA VAL A 133 9.68 -1.05 21.23
C VAL A 133 10.85 -0.51 22.06
N LYS A 134 11.70 0.34 21.46
CA LYS A 134 12.82 0.96 22.19
C LYS A 134 12.33 1.94 23.28
N GLY A 135 11.32 2.75 22.97
CA GLY A 135 10.73 3.71 23.90
C GLY A 135 10.09 3.01 25.10
N THR A 136 9.22 2.03 24.85
CA THR A 136 8.58 1.23 25.89
C THR A 136 9.58 0.45 26.74
N ASN A 137 10.59 -0.18 26.14
CA ASN A 137 11.67 -0.84 26.88
C ASN A 137 12.41 0.12 27.82
N THR A 138 12.67 1.35 27.37
CA THR A 138 13.31 2.38 28.22
C THR A 138 12.43 2.74 29.41
N ILE A 139 11.11 2.84 29.22
CA ILE A 139 10.15 3.10 30.30
C ILE A 139 10.14 1.93 31.29
N PHE A 140 10.06 0.69 30.82
CA PHE A 140 10.04 -0.49 31.69
C PHE A 140 11.35 -0.66 32.47
N ARG A 141 12.51 -0.40 31.86
CA ARG A 141 13.79 -0.40 32.57
C ARG A 141 13.83 0.64 33.68
N SER A 142 13.28 1.83 33.44
CA SER A 142 13.18 2.89 34.45
C SER A 142 12.25 2.51 35.60
N LEU A 143 11.16 1.79 35.31
CA LEU A 143 10.26 1.26 36.34
C LEU A 143 10.95 0.19 37.19
N ASP A 144 11.60 -0.78 36.56
CA ASP A 144 12.32 -1.87 37.24
C ASP A 144 13.39 -1.32 38.20
N GLN A 145 14.19 -0.34 37.76
CA GLN A 145 15.16 0.35 38.62
C GLN A 145 14.51 1.03 39.84
N CYS A 146 13.34 1.65 39.65
CA CYS A 146 12.62 2.29 40.75
C CYS A 146 12.08 1.26 41.76
N LEU A 147 11.59 0.12 41.28
CA LEU A 147 11.09 -0.95 42.15
C LEU A 147 12.23 -1.59 42.96
N GLN A 148 13.37 -1.89 42.34
CA GLN A 148 14.54 -2.46 43.01
C GLN A 148 15.11 -1.54 44.11
N GLN A 149 15.08 -0.22 43.90
CA GLN A 149 15.47 0.76 44.93
C GLN A 149 14.52 0.79 46.13
N ASN A 150 13.24 0.48 45.94
CA ASN A 150 12.26 0.43 47.02
C ASN A 150 12.29 -0.90 47.79
N ASP A 151 12.80 -1.99 47.19
CA ASP A 151 12.94 -3.30 47.85
C ASP A 151 14.18 -3.41 48.75
N THR A 152 15.09 -2.44 48.70
CA THR A 152 16.35 -2.40 49.48
C THR A 152 16.29 -1.53 50.75
N HIS A 153 15.10 -1.04 51.11
CA HIS A 153 14.82 -0.25 52.32
C HIS A 153 13.62 -0.81 53.10
#